data_AF-A0A418M5R0-F1
#
_entry.id   AF-A0A418M5R0-F1
#
_cell.length_a   1.000
_cell.length_b   1.000
_cell.length_c   1.000
_cell.angle_alpha   90.00
_cell.angle_beta   90.00
_cell.angle_gamma   90.00
#
_symmetry.space_group_name_H-M   'P 1'
#
loop_
_entity.id
_entity.type
_entity.pdbx_description
1 polymer ?
#
loop_
_entity_poly.entity_id
_entity_poly.type
_entity_poly.pdbx_seq_one_letter_code
_entity_poly.pdbx_strand_id
1 'polypeptide(L)'
;MNSLYRLAWLEIVKAIPVDSTVPIASFTNAVQAIHHARTQDPLYQRLIVVTKDDVFFWVLPAELAQRLINRGFWPVPTQSSIPGFDILTESNVTLSALAAS
;
A
#
# COMPACT_ATOMS: atom_id res chain seq x y z
N MET A 1 -7.12 10.02 -17.59
CA MET A 1 -6.51 9.76 -16.26
C MET A 1 -7.00 10.83 -15.30
N ASN A 2 -7.63 10.43 -14.20
CA ASN A 2 -8.28 11.31 -13.22
C ASN A 2 -7.25 12.26 -12.57
N SER A 3 -7.56 13.55 -12.49
CA SER A 3 -6.68 14.61 -11.98
C SER A 3 -6.23 14.40 -10.53
N LEU A 4 -7.01 13.67 -9.74
CA LEU A 4 -6.72 13.32 -8.35
C LEU A 4 -5.45 12.47 -8.18
N TYR A 5 -5.23 11.49 -9.07
CA TYR A 5 -4.04 10.61 -9.00
C TYR A 5 -2.75 11.37 -9.29
N ARG A 6 -2.82 12.34 -10.19
CA ARG A 6 -1.68 13.20 -10.51
C ARG A 6 -1.27 14.04 -9.31
N LEU A 7 -2.24 14.49 -8.51
CA LEU A 7 -1.98 15.25 -7.29
C LEU A 7 -1.38 14.37 -6.19
N ALA A 8 -1.88 13.16 -5.98
CA ALA A 8 -1.32 12.23 -4.99
C ALA A 8 0.14 11.86 -5.32
N TRP A 9 0.43 11.52 -6.57
CA TRP A 9 1.80 11.23 -7.02
C TRP A 9 2.74 12.42 -6.84
N LEU A 10 2.28 13.62 -7.21
CA LEU A 10 3.08 14.83 -7.09
C LEU A 10 3.40 15.18 -5.63
N GLU A 11 2.48 14.91 -4.70
CA GLU A 11 2.72 15.06 -3.27
C GLU A 11 3.73 14.05 -2.73
N ILE A 12 3.72 12.81 -3.23
CA ILE A 12 4.74 11.80 -2.93
C ILE A 12 6.11 12.26 -3.41
N VAL A 13 6.22 12.65 -4.69
CA VAL A 13 7.49 13.13 -5.26
C VAL A 13 8.04 14.33 -4.49
N LYS A 14 7.19 15.28 -4.09
CA LYS A 14 7.59 16.43 -3.26
C LYS A 14 8.04 16.07 -1.83
N ALA A 15 7.63 14.92 -1.32
CA ALA A 15 7.98 14.50 0.04
C ALA A 15 9.35 13.80 0.10
N ILE A 16 9.83 13.30 -1.04
CA ILE A 16 11.14 12.65 -1.20
C ILE A 16 12.24 13.73 -1.25
N PRO A 17 13.25 13.68 -0.36
CA PRO A 17 14.43 14.54 -0.49
C PRO A 17 15.15 14.31 -1.82
N VAL A 18 15.72 15.37 -2.41
CA VAL A 18 16.38 15.32 -3.74
C VAL A 18 17.52 14.28 -3.78
N ASP A 19 18.18 14.03 -2.66
CA ASP A 19 19.29 13.08 -2.52
C ASP A 19 18.87 11.72 -1.95
N SER A 20 17.57 11.43 -1.89
CA SER A 20 17.05 10.26 -1.19
C SER A 20 17.06 8.99 -2.06
N THR A 21 17.70 7.94 -1.56
CA THR A 21 17.63 6.57 -2.12
C THR A 21 16.50 5.74 -1.51
N VAL A 22 15.47 6.40 -0.97
CA VAL A 22 14.37 5.74 -0.27
C VAL A 22 13.58 4.87 -1.25
N PRO A 23 13.46 3.55 -1.01
CA PRO A 23 12.67 2.67 -1.85
C PRO A 23 11.19 2.99 -1.70
N ILE A 24 10.50 3.16 -2.82
CA ILE A 24 9.07 3.43 -2.91
C ILE A 24 8.45 2.40 -3.83
N ALA A 25 7.42 1.72 -3.34
CA ALA A 25 6.63 0.81 -4.15
C ALA A 25 5.16 1.23 -4.11
N SER A 26 4.51 1.21 -5.27
CA SER A 26 3.08 1.50 -5.41
C SER A 26 2.32 0.26 -5.84
N PHE A 27 1.14 0.07 -5.25
CA PHE A 27 0.26 -1.07 -5.51
C PHE A 27 -1.15 -0.55 -5.75
N THR A 28 -1.94 -1.28 -6.53
CA THR A 28 -3.37 -1.00 -6.75
C THR A 28 -4.27 -1.81 -5.82
N ASN A 29 -3.68 -2.51 -4.84
CA ASN A 29 -4.38 -3.38 -3.91
C ASN A 29 -3.71 -3.29 -2.52
N ALA A 30 -4.54 -3.05 -1.50
CA ALA A 30 -4.08 -2.89 -0.12
C ALA A 30 -3.40 -4.17 0.43
N VAL A 31 -3.95 -5.34 0.14
CA VAL A 31 -3.44 -6.63 0.61
C VAL A 31 -2.05 -6.90 0.03
N GLN A 32 -1.85 -6.63 -1.26
CA GLN A 32 -0.54 -6.76 -1.90
C GLN A 32 0.48 -5.77 -1.32
N ALA A 33 0.08 -4.53 -1.07
CA ALA A 33 0.95 -3.53 -0.44
C ALA A 33 1.37 -3.95 0.97
N ILE A 34 0.41 -4.42 1.78
CA ILE A 34 0.66 -4.92 3.13
C ILE A 34 1.58 -6.14 3.06
N HIS A 35 1.30 -7.12 2.20
CA HIS A 35 2.16 -8.30 2.04
C HIS A 35 3.60 -7.91 1.65
N HIS A 36 3.75 -6.99 0.70
CA HIS A 36 5.07 -6.50 0.31
C HIS A 36 5.81 -5.82 1.47
N ALA A 37 5.14 -4.94 2.22
CA ALA A 37 5.71 -4.31 3.41
C ALA A 37 6.17 -5.35 4.44
N ARG A 38 5.37 -6.41 4.65
CA ARG A 38 5.70 -7.53 5.55
C ARG A 38 6.95 -8.30 5.14
N THR A 39 7.07 -8.59 3.84
CA THR A 39 8.23 -9.34 3.32
C THR A 39 9.52 -8.52 3.41
N GLN A 40 9.44 -7.21 3.17
CA GLN A 40 10.61 -6.32 3.17
C GLN A 40 10.99 -5.83 4.57
N ASP A 41 10.03 -5.75 5.49
CA ASP A 41 10.23 -5.30 6.88
C ASP A 41 9.44 -6.17 7.86
N PRO A 42 9.98 -7.34 8.24
CA PRO A 42 9.27 -8.32 9.09
C PRO A 42 9.02 -7.80 10.51
N LEU A 43 9.71 -6.74 10.95
CA LEU A 43 9.50 -6.10 12.25
C LEU A 43 8.42 -5.00 12.21
N TYR A 44 7.91 -4.61 11.03
CA TYR A 44 6.90 -3.56 10.84
C TYR A 44 7.27 -2.21 11.46
N GLN A 45 8.57 -1.90 11.54
CA GLN A 45 9.07 -0.70 12.22
C GLN A 45 9.55 0.37 11.24
N ARG A 46 9.84 -0.03 10.01
CA ARG A 46 10.54 0.77 9.01
C ARG A 46 9.64 1.08 7.83
N LEU A 47 8.72 0.20 7.44
CA LEU A 47 7.83 0.41 6.30
C LEU A 47 6.38 0.61 6.73
N ILE A 48 5.74 1.61 6.14
CA ILE A 48 4.35 1.98 6.36
C ILE A 48 3.64 2.00 5.01
N VAL A 49 2.46 1.40 4.98
CA VAL A 49 1.55 1.51 3.85
C VAL A 49 0.72 2.78 4.05
N VAL A 50 0.72 3.68 3.08
CA VAL A 50 -0.13 4.87 3.08
C VAL A 50 -1.00 4.91 1.84
N THR A 51 -2.11 5.63 1.94
CA THR A 51 -3.00 5.91 0.82
C THR A 51 -3.57 7.33 0.93
N LYS A 52 -4.03 7.90 -0.19
CA LYS A 52 -4.82 9.13 -0.26
C LYS A 52 -6.19 8.91 -0.90
N ASP A 53 -6.42 7.70 -1.45
CA ASP A 53 -7.60 7.33 -2.21
C ASP A 53 -7.75 5.80 -2.25
N ASP A 54 -8.91 5.28 -2.62
CA ASP A 54 -9.14 3.82 -2.59
C ASP A 54 -8.45 3.05 -3.74
N VAL A 55 -7.57 3.71 -4.50
CA VAL A 55 -7.01 3.17 -5.75
C VAL A 55 -5.54 2.82 -5.61
N PHE A 56 -4.76 3.64 -4.92
CA PHE A 56 -3.32 3.42 -4.80
C PHE A 56 -2.85 3.30 -3.35
N PHE A 57 -1.98 2.34 -3.12
CA PHE A 57 -1.37 2.04 -1.85
C PHE A 57 0.14 2.11 -2.02
N TRP A 58 0.81 2.90 -1.19
CA TRP A 58 2.24 3.12 -1.28
C TRP A 58 2.93 2.55 -0.06
N VAL A 59 3.95 1.73 -0.29
CA VAL A 59 4.86 1.23 0.75
C VAL A 59 6.04 2.18 0.80
N LEU A 60 6.21 2.85 1.94
CA LEU A 60 7.21 3.90 2.14
C LEU A 60 7.90 3.73 3.49
N PRO A 61 9.14 4.23 3.67
CA PRO A 61 9.75 4.32 4.99
C PRO A 61 8.94 5.18 5.95
N ALA A 62 8.99 4.85 7.24
CA ALA A 62 8.22 5.51 8.29
C ALA A 62 8.36 7.04 8.31
N GLU A 63 9.58 7.54 8.09
CA GLU A 63 9.87 8.98 8.01
C GLU A 63 9.12 9.68 6.87
N LEU A 64 9.08 9.05 5.69
CA LEU A 64 8.40 9.59 4.51
C LEU A 64 6.88 9.46 4.64
N ALA A 65 6.43 8.31 5.14
CA ALA A 65 5.01 8.07 5.44
C ALA A 65 4.48 9.12 6.42
N GLN A 66 5.21 9.44 7.49
CA GLN A 66 4.80 10.47 8.45
C GLN A 66 4.65 11.85 7.80
N ARG A 67 5.54 12.22 6.88
CA ARG A 67 5.43 13.49 6.13
C ARG A 67 4.18 13.53 5.27
N LEU A 68 3.83 12.41 4.62
CA LEU A 68 2.62 12.32 3.80
C LEU A 68 1.35 12.29 4.64
N ILE A 69 1.37 11.63 5.80
CA ILE A 69 0.27 11.65 6.76
C ILE A 69 -0.04 13.09 7.19
N ASN A 70 0.99 13.88 7.49
CA ASN A 70 0.84 15.30 7.81
C ASN A 70 0.30 16.15 6.63
N ARG A 71 0.32 15.61 5.40
CA ARG A 71 -0.24 16.22 4.18
C ARG A 71 -1.60 15.63 3.79
N GLY A 72 -2.22 14.84 4.66
CA GLY A 72 -3.55 14.28 4.48
C GLY A 72 -3.61 12.91 3.82
N PHE A 73 -2.50 12.17 3.77
CA PHE A 73 -2.55 10.73 3.48
C PHE A 73 -2.98 9.96 4.74
N TRP A 74 -3.61 8.81 4.56
CA TRP A 74 -4.02 7.92 5.62
C TRP A 74 -3.07 6.73 5.71
N PRO A 75 -2.59 6.39 6.92
CA PRO A 75 -1.87 5.14 7.12
C PRO A 75 -2.86 3.97 7.01
N VAL A 76 -2.46 2.92 6.30
CA VAL A 76 -3.19 1.66 6.26
C VAL A 76 -2.64 0.77 7.37
N PRO A 77 -3.49 0.27 8.29
CA PRO A 77 -3.04 -0.63 9.34
C PRO A 77 -2.38 -1.87 8.73
N THR A 78 -1.09 -2.06 9.01
CA THR A 78 -0.33 -3.25 8.57
C THR A 78 -0.39 -4.38 9.59
N GLN A 79 -0.81 -4.07 10.83
CA GLN A 79 -1.13 -5.03 11.88
C GLN A 79 -2.63 -5.31 11.89
N SER A 80 -2.99 -6.59 11.82
CA SER A 80 -4.37 -7.05 12.00
C SER A 80 -4.77 -6.88 13.47
N SER A 81 -5.09 -5.66 13.90
CA SER A 81 -5.70 -5.41 15.22
C SER A 81 -7.23 -5.41 15.16
N ILE A 82 -7.81 -6.00 14.12
CA ILE A 82 -9.26 -6.20 14.00
C ILE A 82 -9.52 -7.71 14.14
N PRO A 83 -10.08 -8.19 15.26
CA PRO A 83 -10.73 -9.49 15.27
C PRO A 83 -11.95 -9.38 14.36
N GLY A 84 -11.81 -9.75 13.08
CA GLY A 84 -12.86 -9.61 12.08
C GLY A 84 -12.39 -9.42 10.63
N PHE A 85 -11.09 -9.19 10.39
CA PHE A 85 -10.53 -9.16 9.03
C PHE A 85 -9.95 -10.52 8.59
N ASP A 86 -10.50 -11.61 9.13
CA ASP A 86 -10.12 -12.99 8.79
C ASP A 86 -10.91 -13.57 7.62
N ILE A 87 -11.80 -12.80 6.97
CA ILE A 87 -12.64 -13.33 5.89
C ILE A 87 -12.85 -12.28 4.79
N LEU A 88 -11.80 -12.00 4.03
CA LEU A 88 -11.95 -12.08 2.57
C LEU A 88 -11.23 -13.35 2.17
N THR A 89 -11.96 -14.46 2.34
CA THR A 89 -11.57 -15.78 1.88
C THR A 89 -11.09 -15.68 0.44
N GLU A 90 -10.05 -16.43 0.11
CA GLU A 90 -9.66 -16.80 -1.25
C GLU A 90 -10.76 -17.62 -1.98
N SER A 91 -12.04 -17.35 -1.73
CA SER A 91 -13.20 -18.04 -2.31
C SER A 91 -13.86 -17.16 -3.36
N ASN A 92 -13.19 -17.02 -4.52
CA ASN A 92 -13.85 -16.93 -5.84
C ASN A 92 -12.86 -16.75 -7.01
N VAL A 93 -11.74 -17.48 -7.02
CA VAL A 93 -11.13 -17.83 -8.30
C VAL A 93 -11.64 -19.20 -8.69
N THR A 94 -12.84 -19.22 -9.24
CA THR A 94 -13.39 -20.38 -9.94
C THR A 94 -12.50 -20.64 -11.14
N LEU A 95 -11.55 -21.57 -11.01
CA LEU A 95 -10.90 -22.23 -12.13
C LEU A 95 -11.95 -23.14 -12.81
N SER A 96 -12.89 -22.52 -13.53
CA SER A 96 -13.62 -23.18 -14.61
C SER A 96 -12.66 -23.31 -15.79
N ALA A 97 -11.72 -24.25 -15.70
CA ALA A 97 -10.90 -24.66 -16.83
C ALA A 97 -10.92 -26.18 -16.94
N LEU A 98 -11.66 -26.63 -17.97
CA LEU A 98 -11.45 -27.86 -18.71
C LEU A 98 -12.06 -29.16 -18.16
N ALA A 99 -13.38 -29.30 -18.31
CA ALA A 99 -13.95 -30.56 -18.75
C ALA A 99 -13.82 -30.62 -20.28
N ALA A 100 -12.78 -31.30 -20.77
CA ALA A 100 -12.70 -31.82 -22.13
C ALA A 100 -11.59 -32.88 -22.20
N SER A 101 -11.96 -34.14 -21.94
CA SER A 101 -11.42 -35.35 -22.59
C SER A 101 -12.32 -36.53 -22.23
#